data_AF-A0A0Q7IM97-F1
#
_entry.id   AF-A0A0Q7IM97-F1
#
_cell.length_a   1.000
_cell.length_b   1.000
_cell.length_c   1.000
_cell.angle_alpha   90.00
_cell.angle_beta   90.00
_cell.angle_gamma   90.00
#
_symmetry.space_group_name_H-M   'P 1'
#
loop_
_entity.id
_entity.type
_entity.pdbx_description
1 polymer ?
#
loop_
_entity_poly.entity_id
_entity_poly.type
_entity_poly.pdbx_seq_one_letter_code
_entity_poly.pdbx_strand_id
1 'polypeptide(L)'
;MLAVTSYPEVYVQLTAAKVEEQLAAYAALATAVKGNAKAEAALAAFAPGYFNSMLLVLDHHFMHRMRGAEGKDGNPLNEVRMLSDSIMEHDGVLRENKTIKYKADKSAVGIAVGQTIALDAERFGTLARAYLAEIGKRFP
;
A
#
# COMPACT_ATOMS: atom_id res chain seq x y z
N MET A 1 -12.62 -1.91 20.21
CA MET A 1 -11.46 -2.02 19.30
C MET A 1 -10.94 -3.45 19.42
N LEU A 2 -10.98 -4.24 18.35
CA LEU A 2 -10.33 -5.55 18.35
C LEU A 2 -8.82 -5.35 18.24
N ALA A 3 -8.04 -6.11 19.01
CA ALA A 3 -6.58 -6.10 18.95
C ALA A 3 -6.11 -7.49 18.52
N VAL A 4 -5.85 -7.64 17.23
CA VAL A 4 -5.38 -8.88 16.62
C VAL A 4 -3.87 -8.95 16.77
N THR A 5 -3.40 -9.99 17.46
CA THR A 5 -1.97 -10.24 17.73
C THR A 5 -1.37 -11.29 16.81
N SER A 6 -2.20 -12.03 16.06
CA SER A 6 -1.79 -13.07 15.11
C SER A 6 -2.75 -13.14 13.93
N TYR A 7 -2.21 -13.46 12.75
CA TYR A 7 -2.99 -13.77 11.55
C TYR A 7 -2.63 -15.17 11.08
N PRO A 8 -3.61 -16.06 10.80
CA PRO A 8 -3.31 -17.34 10.18
C PRO A 8 -2.51 -17.15 8.90
N GLU A 9 -1.45 -17.94 8.71
CA GLU A 9 -0.59 -17.85 7.53
C GLU A 9 -1.39 -17.90 6.22
N VAL A 10 -2.39 -18.80 6.16
CA VAL A 10 -3.30 -18.93 5.02
C VAL A 10 -4.07 -17.64 4.72
N TYR A 11 -4.41 -16.85 5.74
CA TYR A 11 -5.10 -15.57 5.54
C TYR A 11 -4.18 -14.54 4.87
N VAL A 12 -2.91 -14.48 5.31
CA VAL A 12 -1.89 -13.60 4.70
C VAL A 12 -1.64 -14.02 3.24
N GLN A 13 -1.49 -15.32 2.98
CA GLN A 13 -1.29 -15.88 1.63
C GLN A 13 -2.48 -15.60 0.70
N LEU A 14 -3.72 -15.80 1.17
CA LEU A 14 -4.92 -15.49 0.38
C LEU A 14 -5.06 -14.00 0.10
N THR A 15 -4.64 -13.13 1.03
CA THR A 15 -4.62 -11.69 0.80
C THR A 15 -3.55 -11.31 -0.22
N ALA A 16 -2.37 -11.94 -0.16
CA ALA A 16 -1.33 -11.77 -1.17
C ALA A 16 -1.81 -12.18 -2.57
N ALA A 17 -2.49 -13.33 -2.70
CA ALA A 17 -3.03 -13.79 -3.97
C ALA A 17 -4.03 -12.79 -4.58
N LYS A 18 -4.90 -12.17 -3.77
CA LYS A 18 -5.83 -11.12 -4.24
C LYS A 18 -5.11 -9.87 -4.75
N VAL A 19 -4.02 -9.47 -4.09
CA VAL A 19 -3.20 -8.34 -4.55
C VAL A 19 -2.56 -8.64 -5.89
N GLU A 20 -1.96 -9.83 -6.04
CA GLU A 20 -1.33 -10.24 -7.31
C GLU A 20 -2.35 -10.39 -8.44
N GLU A 21 -3.57 -10.85 -8.16
CA GLU A 21 -4.65 -10.89 -9.14
C GLU A 21 -4.99 -9.49 -9.69
N GLN A 22 -5.09 -8.48 -8.82
CA GLN A 22 -5.37 -7.10 -9.22
C GLN A 22 -4.20 -6.49 -10.02
N LEU A 23 -2.96 -6.76 -9.61
CA LEU A 23 -1.77 -6.35 -10.37
C LEU A 23 -1.74 -6.98 -11.76
N ALA A 24 -2.05 -8.27 -11.87
CA ALA A 24 -2.13 -8.99 -13.14
C ALA A 24 -3.25 -8.44 -14.04
N ALA A 25 -4.43 -8.15 -13.48
CA ALA A 25 -5.53 -7.54 -14.22
C ALA A 25 -5.16 -6.16 -14.76
N TYR A 26 -4.52 -5.32 -13.94
CA TYR A 26 -4.02 -4.01 -14.39
C TYR A 26 -2.97 -4.16 -15.50
N ALA A 27 -2.03 -5.11 -15.38
CA ALA A 27 -1.01 -5.35 -16.39
C ALA A 27 -1.61 -5.83 -17.73
N ALA A 28 -2.66 -6.67 -17.68
CA ALA A 28 -3.39 -7.08 -18.87
C ALA A 28 -4.10 -5.88 -19.52
N LEU A 29 -4.72 -5.00 -18.73
CA LEU A 29 -5.33 -3.77 -19.23
C LEU A 29 -4.28 -2.83 -19.86
N ALA A 30 -3.12 -2.64 -19.21
CA ALA A 30 -2.02 -1.85 -19.73
C ALA A 30 -1.50 -2.39 -21.07
N THR A 31 -1.46 -3.71 -21.22
CA THR A 31 -1.10 -4.37 -22.49
C THR A 31 -2.16 -4.12 -23.57
N ALA A 32 -3.44 -4.20 -23.21
CA ALA A 32 -4.56 -4.04 -24.15
C ALA A 32 -4.69 -2.61 -24.71
N VAL A 33 -4.29 -1.59 -23.94
CA VAL A 33 -4.33 -0.19 -24.40
C VAL A 33 -3.10 0.24 -25.19
N LYS A 34 -2.05 -0.60 -25.24
CA LYS A 34 -0.77 -0.27 -25.85
C LYS A 34 -0.91 0.09 -27.33
N GLY A 35 -0.29 1.18 -27.75
CA GLY A 35 -0.36 1.71 -29.12
C GLY A 35 -1.56 2.62 -29.38
N ASN A 36 -2.45 2.80 -28.40
CA ASN A 36 -3.53 3.78 -28.44
C ASN A 36 -3.24 4.91 -27.45
N ALA A 37 -2.65 6.01 -27.94
CA ALA A 37 -2.21 7.13 -27.12
C ALA A 37 -3.31 7.71 -26.20
N LYS A 38 -4.56 7.76 -26.66
CA LYS A 38 -5.67 8.25 -25.83
C LYS A 38 -6.00 7.29 -24.69
N ALA A 39 -5.99 5.99 -24.95
CA ALA A 39 -6.24 4.97 -23.95
C ALA A 39 -5.08 4.85 -22.94
N GLU A 40 -3.84 4.95 -23.41
CA GLU A 40 -2.65 5.00 -22.54
C GLU A 40 -2.68 6.22 -21.60
N ALA A 41 -3.00 7.40 -22.12
CA ALA A 41 -3.13 8.61 -21.30
C ALA A 41 -4.25 8.48 -20.27
N ALA A 42 -5.40 7.91 -20.66
CA ALA A 42 -6.51 7.65 -19.74
C ALA A 42 -6.12 6.65 -18.63
N LEU A 43 -5.38 5.58 -18.98
CA LEU A 43 -4.90 4.61 -18.00
C LEU A 43 -3.90 5.23 -17.03
N ALA A 44 -2.97 6.06 -17.53
CA ALA A 44 -1.99 6.77 -16.69
C ALA A 44 -2.67 7.74 -15.70
N ALA A 45 -3.74 8.42 -16.12
CA ALA A 45 -4.53 9.28 -15.24
C ALA A 45 -5.37 8.48 -14.21
N PHE A 46 -5.81 7.28 -14.57
CA PHE A 46 -6.60 6.39 -13.71
C PHE A 46 -5.77 5.72 -12.61
N ALA A 47 -4.55 5.29 -12.94
CA ALA A 47 -3.73 4.42 -12.09
C ALA A 47 -3.50 4.95 -10.67
N PRO A 48 -3.15 6.23 -10.44
CA PRO A 48 -2.94 6.75 -9.10
C PRO A 48 -4.14 6.59 -8.18
N GLY A 49 -5.34 6.94 -8.65
CA GLY A 49 -6.56 6.83 -7.85
C GLY A 49 -6.92 5.37 -7.55
N TYR A 50 -6.73 4.49 -8.53
CA TYR A 50 -6.94 3.05 -8.37
C TYR A 50 -5.98 2.44 -7.33
N PHE A 51 -4.67 2.70 -7.44
CA PHE A 51 -3.69 2.12 -6.53
C PHE A 51 -3.74 2.72 -5.12
N ASN A 52 -4.09 4.00 -4.99
CA ASN A 52 -4.37 4.59 -3.67
C ASN A 52 -5.57 3.91 -3.01
N SER A 53 -6.62 3.59 -3.78
CA SER A 53 -7.78 2.85 -3.26
C SER A 53 -7.42 1.41 -2.87
N MET A 54 -6.60 0.74 -3.69
CA MET A 54 -6.09 -0.60 -3.39
C MET A 54 -5.21 -0.64 -2.13
N LEU A 55 -4.46 0.43 -1.85
CA LEU A 55 -3.72 0.57 -0.60
C LEU A 55 -4.63 0.58 0.63
N LEU A 56 -5.74 1.32 0.56
CA LEU A 56 -6.74 1.34 1.64
C LEU A 56 -7.37 -0.04 1.85
N VAL A 57 -7.68 -0.77 0.77
CA VAL A 57 -8.19 -2.14 0.84
C VAL A 57 -7.18 -3.07 1.52
N LEU A 58 -5.89 -2.97 1.15
CA LEU A 58 -4.82 -3.74 1.78
C LEU A 58 -4.70 -3.45 3.28
N ASP A 59 -4.75 -2.17 3.68
CA ASP A 59 -4.71 -1.78 5.09
C ASP A 59 -5.93 -2.31 5.85
N HIS A 60 -7.12 -2.26 5.23
CA HIS A 60 -8.37 -2.70 5.82
C HIS A 60 -8.36 -4.19 6.20
N HIS A 61 -7.72 -5.04 5.38
CA HIS A 61 -7.55 -6.47 5.68
C HIS A 61 -6.89 -6.72 7.05
N PHE A 62 -6.06 -5.79 7.52
CA PHE A 62 -5.33 -5.93 8.78
C PHE A 62 -5.56 -4.75 9.72
N MET A 63 -6.66 -4.00 9.59
CA MET A 63 -6.89 -2.76 10.36
C MET A 63 -6.99 -2.97 11.88
N HIS A 64 -7.30 -4.20 12.31
CA HIS A 64 -7.41 -4.57 13.72
C HIS A 64 -6.10 -5.07 14.32
N ARG A 65 -5.00 -5.07 13.56
CA ARG A 65 -3.67 -5.45 14.06
C ARG A 65 -3.28 -4.61 15.28
N MET A 66 -2.69 -5.25 16.27
CA MET A 66 -2.24 -4.56 17.48
C MET A 66 -1.09 -3.61 17.15
N ARG A 67 -1.37 -2.30 17.15
CA ARG A 67 -0.39 -1.24 16.82
C ARG A 67 0.91 -1.29 17.61
N GLY A 68 0.87 -1.77 18.86
CA GLY A 68 2.05 -1.94 19.70
C GLY A 68 3.09 -2.92 19.12
N ALA A 69 2.66 -3.91 18.32
CA ALA A 69 3.53 -4.89 17.68
C ALA A 69 4.15 -4.39 16.36
N GLU A 70 3.62 -3.32 15.76
CA GLU A 70 4.14 -2.78 14.48
C GLU A 70 5.56 -2.25 14.58
N GLY A 71 5.97 -1.75 15.75
CA GLY A 71 7.16 -0.92 15.86
C GLY A 71 6.96 0.48 15.24
N LYS A 72 8.04 1.28 15.26
CA LYS A 72 8.04 2.71 14.89
C LYS A 72 9.30 3.09 14.09
N ASP A 73 9.94 2.11 13.50
CA ASP A 73 11.21 2.22 12.78
C ASP A 73 11.05 2.61 11.30
N GLY A 74 9.82 2.91 10.85
CA GLY A 74 9.55 3.28 9.46
C GLY A 74 9.44 2.06 8.54
N ASN A 75 9.12 0.89 9.10
CA ASN A 75 8.90 -0.34 8.32
C ASN A 75 7.64 -0.25 7.42
N PRO A 76 7.42 -1.23 6.52
CA PRO A 76 6.27 -1.21 5.60
C PRO A 76 4.89 -1.05 6.26
N LEU A 77 4.68 -1.58 7.48
CA LEU A 77 3.41 -1.39 8.22
C LEU A 77 3.20 0.08 8.60
N ASN A 78 4.29 0.76 8.99
CA ASN A 78 4.26 2.17 9.30
C ASN A 78 4.03 3.02 8.04
N GLU A 79 4.64 2.65 6.92
CA GLU A 79 4.48 3.34 5.64
C GLU A 79 3.05 3.22 5.11
N VAL A 80 2.47 2.02 5.07
CA VAL A 80 1.06 1.83 4.69
C VAL A 80 0.14 2.66 5.58
N ARG A 81 0.36 2.65 6.89
CA ARG A 81 -0.46 3.45 7.82
C ARG A 81 -0.37 4.94 7.52
N MET A 82 0.83 5.49 7.35
CA MET A 82 1.00 6.92 7.04
C MET A 82 0.35 7.31 5.71
N LEU A 83 0.48 6.46 4.69
CA LEU A 83 -0.14 6.69 3.39
C LEU A 83 -1.67 6.60 3.48
N SER A 84 -2.22 5.57 4.13
CA SER A 84 -3.66 5.42 4.33
C SER A 84 -4.26 6.59 5.12
N ASP A 85 -3.67 6.96 6.25
CA ASP A 85 -4.10 8.11 7.06
C ASP A 85 -4.09 9.40 6.19
N SER A 86 -3.05 9.59 5.38
CA SER A 86 -2.93 10.77 4.51
C SER A 86 -3.91 10.79 3.32
N ILE A 87 -4.21 9.62 2.74
CA ILE A 87 -5.24 9.49 1.70
C ILE A 87 -6.61 9.84 2.27
N MET A 88 -6.92 9.37 3.48
CA MET A 88 -8.24 9.53 4.09
C MET A 88 -8.46 10.92 4.69
N GLU A 89 -7.42 11.53 5.28
CA GLU A 89 -7.59 12.72 6.14
C GLU A 89 -6.88 13.97 5.59
N HIS A 90 -6.04 13.83 4.56
CA HIS A 90 -5.13 14.89 4.13
C HIS A 90 -5.04 15.05 2.60
N ASP A 91 -6.16 14.82 1.90
CA ASP A 91 -6.30 15.00 0.44
C ASP A 91 -5.25 14.24 -0.38
N GLY A 92 -4.75 13.11 0.15
CA GLY A 92 -3.70 12.33 -0.50
C GLY A 92 -2.33 13.00 -0.49
N VAL A 93 -2.09 14.00 0.37
CA VAL A 93 -0.74 14.56 0.59
C VAL A 93 -0.12 13.91 1.82
N LEU A 94 1.04 13.27 1.65
CA LEU A 94 1.70 12.54 2.75
C LEU A 94 2.01 13.48 3.92
N ARG A 95 1.44 13.20 5.09
CA ARG A 95 1.72 13.92 6.34
C ARG A 95 2.68 13.15 7.23
N GLU A 96 3.43 13.90 8.02
CA GLU A 96 4.33 13.36 9.02
C GLU A 96 3.55 12.71 10.16
N ASN A 97 4.02 11.55 10.62
CA ASN A 97 3.62 11.00 11.91
C ASN A 97 4.79 11.13 12.89
N LYS A 98 4.65 12.04 13.87
CA LYS A 98 5.72 12.39 14.84
C LYS A 98 6.27 11.20 15.64
N THR A 99 5.55 10.08 15.68
CA THR A 99 5.97 8.89 16.43
C THR A 99 6.69 7.85 15.58
N ILE A 100 6.62 7.95 14.25
CA ILE A 100 7.22 7.00 13.31
C ILE A 100 8.51 7.60 12.77
N LYS A 101 9.60 6.82 12.78
CA LYS A 101 10.89 7.21 12.20
C LYS A 101 10.90 7.01 10.69
N TYR A 102 9.92 7.60 9.99
CA TYR A 102 9.79 7.47 8.54
C TYR A 102 10.91 8.21 7.82
N LYS A 103 11.49 7.56 6.81
CA LYS A 103 12.53 8.13 5.95
C LYS A 103 12.25 7.70 4.51
N ALA A 104 11.96 8.67 3.64
CA ALA A 104 11.55 8.39 2.26
C ALA A 104 12.61 7.60 1.47
N ASP A 105 13.90 7.88 1.67
CA ASP A 105 15.02 7.16 1.04
C ASP A 105 15.12 5.67 1.44
N LYS A 106 14.46 5.28 2.54
CA LYS A 106 14.43 3.91 3.06
C LYS A 106 13.05 3.26 2.95
N SER A 107 12.06 3.99 2.46
CA SER A 107 10.70 3.51 2.34
C SER A 107 10.52 2.74 1.03
N ALA A 108 9.49 1.91 0.94
CA ALA A 108 9.24 1.11 -0.25
C ALA A 108 8.81 1.96 -1.45
N VAL A 109 8.06 3.05 -1.24
CA VAL A 109 7.55 3.89 -2.34
C VAL A 109 8.29 5.20 -2.55
N GLY A 110 9.20 5.58 -1.65
CA GLY A 110 10.07 6.74 -1.82
C GLY A 110 9.39 8.11 -1.72
N ILE A 111 8.14 8.16 -1.23
CA ILE A 111 7.35 9.40 -1.21
C ILE A 111 7.76 10.24 0.01
N ALA A 112 8.14 11.49 -0.21
CA ALA A 112 8.53 12.40 0.87
C ALA A 112 7.31 13.05 1.54
N VAL A 113 7.44 13.42 2.81
CA VAL A 113 6.41 14.21 3.50
C VAL A 113 6.15 15.51 2.73
N GLY A 114 4.87 15.85 2.54
CA GLY A 114 4.43 16.99 1.75
C GLY A 114 4.23 16.70 0.26
N GLN A 115 4.60 15.51 -0.23
CA GLN A 115 4.32 15.11 -1.61
C GLN A 115 2.93 14.48 -1.74
N THR A 116 2.33 14.66 -2.91
CA THR A 116 1.11 13.95 -3.31
C THR A 116 1.40 12.47 -3.46
N ILE A 117 0.52 11.65 -2.90
CA ILE A 117 0.54 10.21 -3.01
C ILE A 117 -0.07 9.84 -4.35
N ALA A 118 0.78 9.43 -5.28
CA ALA A 118 0.39 8.91 -6.58
C ALA A 118 1.10 7.57 -6.79
N LEU A 119 0.44 6.48 -6.41
CA LEU A 119 0.98 5.15 -6.57
C LEU A 119 0.76 4.65 -8.01
N ASP A 120 1.76 4.01 -8.57
CA ASP A 120 1.64 3.19 -9.76
C ASP A 120 1.64 1.70 -9.38
N ALA A 121 1.51 0.83 -10.39
CA ALA A 121 1.47 -0.61 -10.19
C ALA A 121 2.75 -1.15 -9.55
N GLU A 122 3.91 -0.59 -9.90
CA GLU A 122 5.22 -1.04 -9.42
C GLU A 122 5.41 -0.68 -7.95
N ARG A 123 5.17 0.58 -7.59
CA ARG A 123 5.24 1.09 -6.22
C ARG A 123 4.25 0.39 -5.31
N PHE A 124 2.99 0.26 -5.75
CA PHE A 124 1.98 -0.46 -4.98
C PHE A 124 2.35 -1.93 -4.78
N GLY A 125 2.77 -2.64 -5.85
CA GLY A 125 3.15 -4.05 -5.74
C GLY A 125 4.35 -4.27 -4.82
N THR A 126 5.35 -3.39 -4.87
CA THR A 126 6.53 -3.44 -3.99
C THR A 126 6.12 -3.24 -2.53
N LEU A 127 5.34 -2.20 -2.25
CA LEU A 127 4.86 -1.91 -0.90
C LEU A 127 3.96 -3.02 -0.35
N ALA A 128 3.04 -3.54 -1.17
CA ALA A 128 2.09 -4.56 -0.74
C ALA A 128 2.79 -5.87 -0.35
N ARG A 129 3.77 -6.32 -1.14
CA ARG A 129 4.58 -7.50 -0.82
C ARG A 129 5.40 -7.30 0.46
N ALA A 130 6.04 -6.14 0.60
CA ALA A 130 6.82 -5.82 1.80
C ALA A 130 5.94 -5.74 3.06
N TYR A 131 4.75 -5.15 2.92
CA TYR A 131 3.74 -5.09 3.98
C TYR A 131 3.26 -6.47 4.42
N LEU A 132 2.88 -7.34 3.47
CA LEU A 132 2.41 -8.70 3.77
C LEU A 132 3.49 -9.57 4.40
N ALA A 133 4.74 -9.45 3.93
CA ALA A 133 5.88 -10.12 4.55
C ALA A 133 6.08 -9.67 6.02
N GLU A 134 5.95 -8.38 6.28
CA GLU A 134 6.08 -7.84 7.64
C GLU A 134 4.89 -8.22 8.54
N ILE A 135 3.68 -8.35 7.99
CA ILE A 135 2.52 -8.93 8.70
C ILE A 135 2.85 -10.36 9.14
N GLY A 136 3.27 -11.23 8.22
CA GLY A 136 3.56 -12.64 8.53
C GLY A 136 4.69 -12.81 9.56
N LYS A 137 5.64 -11.87 9.60
CA LYS A 137 6.73 -11.87 10.59
C LYS A 137 6.30 -11.41 11.98
N ARG A 138 5.47 -10.37 12.07
CA ARG A 138 5.14 -9.71 13.35
C ARG A 138 3.87 -10.22 14.00
N PHE A 139 3.00 -10.86 13.23
CA PHE A 139 1.72 -11.39 13.68
C PHE A 139 1.55 -12.86 13.26
N PRO A 140 2.47 -13.76 13.65
CA PRO A 140 2.37 -15.20 13.35
C PRO A 140 1.22 -15.88 14.10
#